data_AF-A0A9P9LI14-F1
#
_entry.id   AF-A0A9P9LI14-F1
#
_cell.length_a   1.000
_cell.length_b   1.000
_cell.length_c   1.000
_cell.angle_alpha   90.00
_cell.angle_beta   90.00
_cell.angle_gamma   90.00
#
_symmetry.space_group_name_H-M   'P 1'
#
loop_
_entity.id
_entity.type
_entity.pdbx_description
1 polymer ?
#
loop_
_entity_poly.entity_id
_entity_poly.type
_entity_poly.pdbx_seq_one_letter_code
_entity_poly.pdbx_strand_id
1 'polypeptide(L)'
;YDTKDDSKLRAFLVDRDLPTEGTRKDLISRLQHSSIDYESLLSTELSEILSRRHVTGAATGTREIKIQRIRLNDKIDYNTGDSHATALYVQREIWGEIIAEMEKKLQSLSENPYTTLTPAQLTKKLEKENLSTTGSKETMAKRLFNHEKKDLIKNLKLRKEKMKENEAEMESYIGHPAEHYEGLRPRQENKEDARIQHELWASRKKAVPVCDYNWKDSHWADRTERQLHEICSRRGMPGYGPKAAMLKWLDTGKIDYQDMYMGGLTKICRERGIAYKESDKKMELVRKLKEADEAE
;
A
#
# COMPACT_ATOMS: atom_id res chain seq x y z
N TYR A 1 -23.06 7.31 12.51
CA TYR A 1 -22.99 8.09 11.26
C TYR A 1 -22.60 9.54 11.52
N ASP A 2 -22.82 10.07 12.72
CA ASP A 2 -22.62 11.50 13.04
C ASP A 2 -21.17 11.98 12.90
N THR A 3 -20.19 11.08 13.07
CA THR A 3 -18.76 11.38 12.85
C THR A 3 -18.30 11.23 11.40
N LYS A 4 -19.17 10.71 10.50
CA LYS A 4 -18.80 10.42 9.12
C LYS A 4 -18.99 11.64 8.25
N ASP A 5 -18.04 11.91 7.36
CA ASP A 5 -18.15 12.99 6.40
C ASP A 5 -19.28 12.74 5.40
N ASP A 6 -19.80 13.79 4.79
CA ASP A 6 -20.81 13.68 3.74
C ASP A 6 -20.36 12.77 2.58
N SER A 7 -19.07 12.81 2.22
CA SER A 7 -18.49 11.91 1.21
C SER A 7 -18.61 10.43 1.60
N LYS A 8 -18.39 10.10 2.88
CA LYS A 8 -18.48 8.73 3.39
C LYS A 8 -19.92 8.27 3.51
N LEU A 9 -20.82 9.14 3.94
CA LEU A 9 -22.26 8.86 3.97
C LEU A 9 -22.77 8.52 2.56
N ARG A 10 -22.37 9.31 1.55
CA ARG A 10 -22.71 9.04 0.14
C ARG A 10 -22.13 7.71 -0.34
N ALA A 11 -20.89 7.39 0.01
CA ALA A 11 -20.29 6.09 -0.32
C ALA A 11 -21.10 4.92 0.28
N PHE A 12 -21.56 5.03 1.53
CA PHE A 12 -22.43 4.02 2.15
C PHE A 12 -23.79 3.89 1.46
N LEU A 13 -24.35 5.00 0.98
CA LEU A 13 -25.60 4.97 0.22
C LEU A 13 -25.42 4.30 -1.14
N VAL A 14 -24.32 4.59 -1.86
CA VAL A 14 -23.97 3.92 -3.12
C VAL A 14 -23.82 2.41 -2.91
N ASP A 15 -23.16 1.97 -1.84
CA ASP A 15 -22.99 0.54 -1.58
C ASP A 15 -24.31 -0.19 -1.26
N ARG A 16 -25.37 0.56 -0.97
CA ARG A 16 -26.73 0.05 -0.67
C ARG A 16 -27.72 0.33 -1.79
N ASP A 17 -27.25 0.82 -2.94
CA ASP A 17 -28.08 1.27 -4.06
C ASP A 17 -29.15 2.30 -3.66
N LEU A 18 -28.81 3.19 -2.73
CA LEU A 18 -29.70 4.23 -2.22
C LEU A 18 -29.38 5.61 -2.85
N PRO A 19 -30.38 6.50 -2.97
CA PRO A 19 -30.16 7.86 -3.44
C PRO A 19 -29.14 8.62 -2.58
N THR A 20 -28.18 9.26 -3.24
CA THR A 20 -27.08 10.00 -2.59
C THR A 20 -27.38 11.49 -2.43
N GLU A 21 -28.47 12.00 -2.99
CA GLU A 21 -28.77 13.44 -3.00
C GLU A 21 -29.50 13.94 -1.74
N GLY A 22 -29.33 15.22 -1.42
CA GLY A 22 -30.00 15.88 -0.29
C GLY A 22 -29.04 16.37 0.78
N THR A 23 -29.62 16.81 1.90
CA THR A 23 -28.87 17.33 3.05
C THR A 23 -28.23 16.20 3.85
N ARG A 24 -27.18 16.50 4.63
CA ARG A 24 -26.56 15.55 5.57
C ARG A 24 -27.59 14.80 6.43
N LYS A 25 -28.61 15.50 6.93
CA LYS A 25 -29.70 14.90 7.74
C LYS A 25 -30.49 13.86 6.94
N ASP A 26 -30.76 14.12 5.67
CA ASP A 26 -31.44 13.18 4.78
C ASP A 26 -30.59 11.93 4.54
N LEU A 27 -29.28 12.11 4.31
CA LEU A 27 -28.34 11.00 4.12
C LEU A 27 -28.28 10.10 5.35
N ILE A 28 -28.10 10.69 6.54
CA ILE A 28 -28.06 9.96 7.82
C ILE A 28 -29.38 9.23 8.06
N SER A 29 -30.52 9.90 7.83
CA SER A 29 -31.84 9.30 8.01
C SER A 29 -32.01 8.06 7.13
N ARG A 30 -31.63 8.11 5.84
CA ARG A 30 -31.68 6.93 4.96
C ARG A 30 -30.78 5.80 5.46
N LEU A 31 -29.56 6.13 5.89
CA LEU A 31 -28.60 5.15 6.41
C LEU A 31 -28.99 4.54 7.75
N GLN A 32 -29.85 5.20 8.53
CA GLN A 32 -30.43 4.67 9.77
C GLN A 32 -31.57 3.66 9.50
N HIS A 33 -32.32 3.85 8.41
CA HIS A 33 -33.43 2.98 8.02
C HIS A 33 -33.01 1.84 7.09
N SER A 34 -31.72 1.75 6.75
CA SER A 34 -31.16 0.72 5.88
C SER A 34 -29.88 0.16 6.51
N SER A 35 -29.65 -1.14 6.35
CA SER A 35 -28.40 -1.79 6.68
C SER A 35 -27.91 -2.59 5.48
N ILE A 36 -26.62 -2.91 5.47
CA ILE A 36 -26.04 -3.83 4.50
C ILE A 36 -25.51 -5.05 5.24
N ASP A 37 -25.93 -6.23 4.80
CA ASP A 37 -25.39 -7.50 5.31
C ASP A 37 -24.30 -7.99 4.38
N TYR A 38 -23.05 -7.68 4.71
CA TYR A 38 -21.89 -8.12 3.93
C TYR A 38 -21.77 -9.65 3.85
N GLU A 39 -22.33 -10.41 4.81
CA GLU A 39 -22.26 -11.87 4.80
C GLU A 39 -23.19 -12.48 3.74
N SER A 40 -24.19 -11.72 3.27
CA SER A 40 -25.10 -12.13 2.20
C SER A 40 -24.53 -11.90 0.79
N LEU A 41 -23.48 -11.07 0.67
CA LEU A 41 -22.92 -10.67 -0.62
C LEU A 41 -21.96 -11.73 -1.19
N LEU A 42 -21.91 -11.78 -2.53
CA LEU A 42 -20.94 -12.53 -3.30
C LEU A 42 -19.54 -11.91 -3.19
N SER A 43 -18.52 -12.75 -3.37
CA SER A 43 -17.12 -12.30 -3.34
C SER A 43 -16.78 -11.24 -4.40
N THR A 44 -17.51 -11.25 -5.53
CA THR A 44 -17.38 -10.25 -6.61
C THR A 44 -17.95 -8.89 -6.18
N GLU A 45 -19.13 -8.88 -5.57
CA GLU A 45 -19.78 -7.65 -5.06
C GLU A 45 -18.94 -7.00 -3.95
N LEU A 46 -18.38 -7.80 -3.05
CA LEU A 46 -17.45 -7.31 -2.02
C LEU A 46 -16.18 -6.69 -2.64
N SER A 47 -15.68 -7.26 -3.74
CA SER A 47 -14.55 -6.68 -4.47
C SER A 47 -14.90 -5.35 -5.14
N GLU A 48 -16.12 -5.20 -5.65
CA GLU A 48 -16.59 -3.95 -6.22
C GLU A 48 -16.71 -2.86 -5.15
N ILE A 49 -17.28 -3.17 -3.97
CA ILE A 49 -17.33 -2.26 -2.83
C ILE A 49 -15.93 -1.79 -2.44
N LEU A 50 -14.99 -2.73 -2.26
CA LEU A 50 -13.60 -2.41 -1.94
C LEU A 50 -12.93 -1.57 -3.03
N SER A 51 -13.23 -1.84 -4.30
CA SER A 51 -12.69 -1.10 -5.45
C SER A 51 -13.21 0.32 -5.48
N ARG A 52 -14.52 0.55 -5.31
CA ARG A 52 -15.11 1.89 -5.24
C ARG A 52 -14.53 2.74 -4.11
N ARG A 53 -14.17 2.08 -3.00
CA ARG A 53 -13.54 2.70 -1.83
C ARG A 53 -12.01 2.82 -1.95
N HIS A 54 -11.43 2.52 -3.12
CA HIS A 54 -9.99 2.53 -3.39
C HIS A 54 -9.16 1.72 -2.37
N VAL A 55 -9.72 0.64 -1.83
CA VAL A 55 -8.98 -0.27 -0.96
C VAL A 55 -8.02 -1.10 -1.81
N THR A 56 -6.72 -1.04 -1.49
CA THR A 56 -5.68 -1.71 -2.28
C THR A 56 -5.92 -3.22 -2.36
N GLY A 57 -5.68 -3.83 -3.52
CA GLY A 57 -5.89 -5.28 -3.70
C GLY A 57 -7.35 -5.72 -3.50
N ALA A 58 -8.34 -4.89 -3.86
CA ALA A 58 -9.78 -5.15 -3.71
C ALA A 58 -10.24 -6.52 -4.27
N ALA A 59 -9.61 -7.01 -5.34
CA ALA A 59 -9.93 -8.30 -5.95
C ALA A 59 -9.36 -9.53 -5.19
N THR A 60 -8.45 -9.31 -4.24
CA THR A 60 -7.67 -10.38 -3.60
C THR A 60 -8.20 -10.80 -2.24
N GLY A 61 -7.88 -12.04 -1.85
CA GLY A 61 -8.27 -12.62 -0.56
C GLY A 61 -9.56 -13.44 -0.62
N THR A 62 -9.85 -14.16 0.48
CA THR A 62 -11.12 -14.87 0.63
C THR A 62 -12.27 -13.89 0.87
N ARG A 63 -13.51 -14.39 0.82
CA ARG A 63 -14.71 -13.59 1.09
C ARG A 63 -14.65 -12.95 2.48
N GLU A 64 -14.25 -13.73 3.48
CA GLU A 64 -14.15 -13.33 4.89
C GLU A 64 -13.14 -12.20 5.06
N ILE A 65 -11.99 -12.28 4.36
CA ILE A 65 -10.98 -11.24 4.40
C ILE A 65 -11.50 -9.96 3.75
N LYS A 66 -12.23 -10.05 2.63
CA LYS A 66 -12.85 -8.87 2.01
C LYS A 66 -13.84 -8.20 2.97
N ILE A 67 -14.68 -8.97 3.66
CA ILE A 67 -15.63 -8.46 4.67
C ILE A 67 -14.89 -7.75 5.81
N GLN A 68 -13.82 -8.36 6.34
CA GLN A 68 -13.01 -7.74 7.40
C GLN A 68 -12.43 -6.38 6.95
N ARG A 69 -11.90 -6.32 5.73
CA ARG A 69 -11.31 -5.09 5.17
C ARG A 69 -12.36 -4.00 4.90
N ILE A 70 -13.56 -4.38 4.45
CA ILE A 70 -14.68 -3.44 4.33
C ILE A 70 -15.05 -2.87 5.70
N ARG A 71 -15.18 -3.73 6.73
CA ARG A 71 -15.49 -3.30 8.10
C ARG A 71 -14.39 -2.38 8.68
N LEU A 72 -13.12 -2.62 8.36
CA LEU A 72 -12.04 -1.69 8.72
C LEU A 72 -12.20 -0.34 8.02
N ASN A 73 -12.54 -0.35 6.73
CA ASN A 73 -12.79 0.87 5.98
C ASN A 73 -14.04 1.63 6.49
N ASP A 74 -15.08 0.94 6.98
CA ASP A 74 -16.27 1.56 7.58
C ASP A 74 -15.94 2.40 8.83
N LYS A 75 -14.86 2.05 9.55
CA LYS A 75 -14.39 2.81 10.71
C LYS A 75 -13.76 4.15 10.33
N ILE A 76 -13.26 4.29 9.11
CA ILE A 76 -12.70 5.56 8.60
C ILE A 76 -13.83 6.57 8.40
N ASP A 77 -13.63 7.83 8.79
CA ASP A 77 -14.68 8.86 8.77
C ASP A 77 -14.93 9.46 7.38
N TYR A 78 -13.94 9.43 6.50
CA TYR A 78 -14.03 9.93 5.14
C TYR A 78 -14.08 8.83 4.07
N ASN A 79 -14.53 9.19 2.87
CA ASN A 79 -14.47 8.30 1.72
C ASN A 79 -13.03 8.20 1.19
N THR A 80 -12.44 7.02 1.29
CA THR A 80 -11.08 6.74 0.77
C THR A 80 -11.03 6.64 -0.76
N GLY A 81 -12.19 6.46 -1.41
CA GLY A 81 -12.33 6.61 -2.86
C GLY A 81 -12.30 8.07 -3.33
N ASP A 82 -12.43 9.03 -2.42
CA ASP A 82 -12.37 10.45 -2.72
C ASP A 82 -10.94 10.97 -2.49
N SER A 83 -10.24 11.26 -3.58
CA SER A 83 -8.85 11.72 -3.54
C SER A 83 -8.70 13.07 -2.87
N HIS A 84 -9.70 13.95 -2.96
CA HIS A 84 -9.63 15.28 -2.36
C HIS A 84 -9.82 15.19 -0.85
N ALA A 85 -10.84 14.46 -0.38
CA ALA A 85 -11.00 14.17 1.04
C ALA A 85 -9.74 13.53 1.62
N THR A 86 -9.23 12.50 0.95
CA THR A 86 -8.00 11.81 1.37
C THR A 86 -6.82 12.76 1.50
N ALA A 87 -6.64 13.67 0.54
CA ALA A 87 -5.54 14.64 0.57
C ALA A 87 -5.66 15.59 1.77
N LEU A 88 -6.85 16.08 2.09
CA LEU A 88 -7.08 16.96 3.22
C LEU A 88 -6.72 16.30 4.56
N TYR A 89 -7.21 15.07 4.79
CA TYR A 89 -6.89 14.30 6.01
C TYR A 89 -5.39 14.00 6.12
N VAL A 90 -4.74 13.59 5.02
CA VAL A 90 -3.29 13.33 5.01
C VAL A 90 -2.49 14.60 5.31
N GLN A 91 -2.87 15.74 4.71
CA GLN A 91 -2.19 17.01 4.96
C GLN A 91 -2.31 17.44 6.43
N ARG A 92 -3.51 17.33 7.01
CA ARG A 92 -3.75 17.63 8.43
C ARG A 92 -2.85 16.81 9.35
N GLU A 93 -2.77 15.50 9.14
CA GLU A 93 -1.92 14.60 9.92
C GLU A 93 -0.44 14.99 9.81
N ILE A 94 0.07 15.14 8.57
CA ILE A 94 1.47 15.47 8.31
C ILE A 94 1.83 16.82 8.95
N TRP A 95 0.97 17.83 8.83
CA TRP A 95 1.23 19.14 9.41
C TRP A 95 1.14 19.13 10.93
N GLY A 96 0.22 18.35 11.52
CA GLY A 96 0.15 18.13 12.96
C GLY A 96 1.46 17.56 13.51
N GLU A 97 2.02 16.53 12.87
CA GLU A 97 3.31 15.94 13.26
C GLU A 97 4.46 16.96 13.13
N ILE A 98 4.55 17.64 11.99
CA ILE A 98 5.60 18.64 11.75
C ILE A 98 5.53 19.79 12.76
N ILE A 99 4.33 20.29 13.07
CA ILE A 99 4.14 21.36 14.05
C ILE A 99 4.59 20.88 15.43
N ALA A 100 4.17 19.70 15.86
CA ALA A 100 4.57 19.14 17.15
C ALA A 100 6.10 18.97 17.26
N GLU A 101 6.76 18.49 16.19
CA GLU A 101 8.23 18.39 16.14
C GLU A 101 8.91 19.76 16.22
N MET A 102 8.38 20.77 15.51
CA MET A 102 8.89 22.14 15.55
C MET A 102 8.72 22.77 16.93
N GLU A 103 7.58 22.55 17.60
CA GLU A 103 7.34 23.03 18.97
C GLU A 103 8.31 22.39 19.96
N LYS A 104 8.49 21.07 19.88
CA LYS A 104 9.47 20.34 20.69
C LYS A 104 10.89 20.86 20.46
N LYS A 105 11.27 21.10 19.19
CA LYS A 105 12.58 21.68 18.85
C LYS A 105 12.72 23.09 19.43
N LEU A 106 11.68 23.91 19.34
CA LEU A 106 11.70 25.28 19.88
C LEU A 106 11.85 25.26 21.41
N GLN A 107 11.18 24.33 22.09
CA GLN A 107 11.31 24.12 23.52
C GLN A 107 12.73 23.67 23.91
N SER A 108 13.36 22.80 23.11
CA SER A 108 14.75 22.36 23.34
C SER A 108 15.79 23.46 23.09
N LEU A 109 15.44 24.48 22.31
CA LEU A 109 16.25 25.70 22.10
C LEU A 109 16.09 26.71 23.26
N SER A 110 15.72 26.27 24.47
CA SER A 110 15.75 27.12 25.66
C SER A 110 17.18 27.51 26.05
N GLU A 111 18.15 26.63 25.77
CA GLU A 111 19.58 26.86 25.95
C GLU A 111 20.28 26.97 24.59
N ASN A 112 21.39 27.70 24.52
CA ASN A 112 22.13 27.86 23.27
C ASN A 112 23.02 26.62 23.02
N PRO A 113 22.65 25.72 22.07
CA PRO A 113 23.38 24.46 21.85
C PRO A 113 24.72 24.69 21.13
N TYR A 114 24.97 25.91 20.64
CA TYR A 114 26.16 26.24 19.86
C TYR A 114 27.36 26.66 20.71
N THR A 115 27.18 26.80 22.02
CA THR A 115 28.25 27.21 22.96
C THR A 115 29.38 26.18 23.05
N THR A 116 29.09 24.90 22.84
CA THR A 116 30.04 23.79 22.88
C THR A 116 30.85 23.62 21.60
N LEU A 117 30.42 24.22 20.49
CA LEU A 117 31.10 24.09 19.19
C LEU A 117 32.43 24.83 19.14
N THR A 118 33.35 24.36 18.30
CA THR A 118 34.60 25.07 18.01
C THR A 118 34.37 26.24 17.05
N PRO A 119 35.25 27.26 17.02
CA PRO A 119 35.13 28.37 16.07
C PRO A 119 35.01 27.90 14.61
N ALA A 120 35.82 26.92 14.19
CA ALA A 120 35.75 26.37 12.83
C ALA A 120 34.38 25.73 12.51
N GLN A 121 33.78 25.03 13.47
CA GLN A 121 32.44 24.45 13.31
C GLN A 121 31.35 25.54 13.21
N LEU A 122 31.49 26.61 13.99
CA LEU A 122 30.57 27.76 13.95
C LEU A 122 30.67 28.50 12.62
N THR A 123 31.88 28.78 12.14
CA THR A 123 32.12 29.42 10.83
C THR A 123 31.46 28.62 9.71
N LYS A 124 31.70 27.30 9.64
CA LYS A 124 31.10 26.42 8.63
C LYS A 124 29.57 26.44 8.65
N LYS A 125 28.96 26.49 9.85
CA LYS A 125 27.50 26.59 9.99
C LYS A 125 26.97 27.97 9.59
N LEU A 126 27.66 29.05 10.00
CA LEU A 126 27.30 30.42 9.63
C LEU A 126 27.35 30.62 8.11
N GLU A 127 28.41 30.13 7.46
CA GLU A 127 28.54 30.19 5.99
C GLU A 127 27.41 29.47 5.28
N LYS A 128 27.03 28.27 5.76
CA LYS A 128 25.91 27.51 5.19
C LYS A 128 24.59 28.28 5.26
N GLU A 129 24.38 29.03 6.34
CA GLU A 129 23.17 29.84 6.55
C GLU A 129 23.33 31.27 5.97
N ASN A 130 24.40 31.55 5.22
CA ASN A 130 24.73 32.88 4.68
C ASN A 130 24.79 34.00 5.75
N LEU A 131 25.26 33.67 6.94
CA LEU A 131 25.42 34.59 8.06
C LEU A 131 26.87 35.05 8.19
N SER A 132 27.06 36.25 8.72
CA SER A 132 28.40 36.78 9.00
C SER A 132 29.19 35.86 9.93
N THR A 133 30.45 35.60 9.57
CA THR A 133 31.41 34.75 10.32
C THR A 133 32.32 35.56 11.25
N THR A 134 32.11 36.88 11.36
CA THR A 134 32.97 37.74 12.18
C THR A 134 32.55 37.78 13.65
N GLY A 135 33.53 38.07 14.53
CA GLY A 135 33.34 38.25 15.96
C GLY A 135 33.87 37.11 16.82
N SER A 136 33.64 37.19 18.13
CA SER A 136 34.05 36.15 19.09
C SER A 136 33.27 34.85 18.90
N LYS A 137 33.77 33.75 19.47
CA LYS A 137 33.08 32.45 19.51
C LYS A 137 31.66 32.58 20.06
N GLU A 138 31.49 33.32 21.14
CA GLU A 138 30.21 33.56 21.80
C GLU A 138 29.26 34.35 20.89
N THR A 139 29.80 35.32 20.15
CA THR A 139 29.03 36.14 19.20
C THR A 139 28.52 35.29 18.04
N MET A 140 29.38 34.44 17.48
CA MET A 140 29.02 33.49 16.42
C MET A 140 27.95 32.49 16.88
N ALA A 141 28.11 31.91 18.08
CA ALA A 141 27.14 30.98 18.66
C ALA A 141 25.79 31.64 18.93
N LYS A 142 25.76 32.87 19.47
CA LYS A 142 24.51 33.65 19.66
C LYS A 142 23.83 33.97 18.33
N ARG A 143 24.60 34.30 17.29
CA ARG A 143 24.07 34.62 15.95
C ARG A 143 23.35 33.41 15.34
N LEU A 144 23.98 32.23 15.35
CA LEU A 144 23.35 30.99 14.88
C LEU A 144 22.10 30.66 15.67
N PHE A 145 22.17 30.75 17.01
CA PHE A 145 21.04 30.47 17.88
C PHE A 145 19.83 31.36 17.59
N ASN A 146 20.05 32.68 17.52
CA ASN A 146 18.98 33.64 17.25
C ASN A 146 18.40 33.45 15.85
N HIS A 147 19.24 33.14 14.85
CA HIS A 147 18.79 32.85 13.50
C HIS A 147 17.88 31.61 13.46
N GLU A 148 18.36 30.48 13.98
CA GLU A 148 17.59 29.23 14.00
C GLU A 148 16.27 29.40 14.78
N LYS A 149 16.31 30.06 15.94
CA LYS A 149 15.11 30.32 16.74
C LYS A 149 14.10 31.17 15.96
N LYS A 150 14.56 32.25 15.31
CA LYS A 150 13.70 33.13 14.50
C LYS A 150 13.09 32.39 13.31
N ASP A 151 13.88 31.60 12.61
CA ASP A 151 13.42 30.81 11.46
C ASP A 151 12.43 29.74 11.89
N LEU A 152 12.67 29.06 13.01
CA LEU A 152 11.77 28.06 13.55
C LEU A 152 10.42 28.68 13.93
N ILE A 153 10.42 29.83 14.62
CA ILE A 153 9.19 30.55 14.98
C ILE A 153 8.43 31.00 13.73
N LYS A 154 9.14 31.54 12.72
CA LYS A 154 8.52 31.97 11.45
C LYS A 154 7.86 30.79 10.73
N ASN A 155 8.59 29.68 10.60
CA ASN A 155 8.06 28.47 9.95
C ASN A 155 6.90 27.86 10.74
N LEU A 156 6.99 27.81 12.07
CA LEU A 156 5.90 27.34 12.93
C LEU A 156 4.62 28.15 12.70
N LYS A 157 4.74 29.49 12.68
CA LYS A 157 3.61 30.38 12.43
C LYS A 157 2.96 30.09 11.06
N LEU A 158 3.77 30.02 10.00
CA LEU A 158 3.31 29.71 8.65
C LEU A 158 2.59 28.35 8.59
N ARG A 159 3.15 27.32 9.26
CA ARG A 159 2.54 25.98 9.29
C ARG A 159 1.22 25.96 10.04
N LYS A 160 1.11 26.67 11.16
CA LYS A 160 -0.14 26.83 11.91
C LYS A 160 -1.20 27.58 11.10
N GLU A 161 -0.82 28.60 10.33
CA GLU A 161 -1.73 29.28 9.41
C GLU A 161 -2.24 28.34 8.31
N LYS A 162 -1.33 27.58 7.68
CA LYS A 162 -1.70 26.56 6.69
C LYS A 162 -2.61 25.49 7.27
N MET A 163 -2.34 25.02 8.49
CA MET A 163 -3.20 24.06 9.18
C MET A 163 -4.62 24.59 9.37
N LYS A 164 -4.78 25.86 9.76
CA LYS A 164 -6.11 26.49 9.87
C LYS A 164 -6.82 26.62 8.52
N GLU A 165 -6.10 26.96 7.45
CA GLU A 165 -6.67 27.00 6.10
C GLU A 165 -7.21 25.62 5.69
N ASN A 166 -6.43 24.56 5.92
CA ASN A 166 -6.84 23.19 5.64
C ASN A 166 -8.00 22.72 6.54
N GLU A 167 -8.03 23.09 7.82
CA GLU A 167 -9.17 22.79 8.70
C GLU A 167 -10.45 23.48 8.22
N ALA A 168 -10.38 24.75 7.79
CA ALA A 168 -11.53 25.44 7.23
C ALA A 168 -12.01 24.82 5.90
N GLU A 169 -11.09 24.41 5.04
CA GLU A 169 -11.40 23.69 3.80
C GLU A 169 -12.03 22.33 4.11
N MET A 170 -11.49 21.59 5.09
CA MET A 170 -12.08 20.34 5.59
C MET A 170 -13.50 20.56 6.09
N GLU A 171 -13.74 21.51 6.98
CA GLU A 171 -15.09 21.79 7.51
C GLU A 171 -16.10 22.12 6.40
N SER A 172 -15.68 22.92 5.42
CA SER A 172 -16.49 23.24 4.25
C SER A 172 -16.79 22.01 3.39
N TYR A 173 -15.87 21.03 3.33
CA TYR A 173 -15.99 19.85 2.50
C TYR A 173 -16.74 18.69 3.19
N ILE A 174 -16.49 18.46 4.49
CA ILE A 174 -17.03 17.33 5.26
C ILE A 174 -18.46 17.57 5.75
N GLY A 175 -18.88 18.84 5.84
CA GLY A 175 -20.25 19.23 6.21
C GLY A 175 -20.51 19.27 7.73
N HIS A 176 -19.47 19.25 8.55
CA HIS A 176 -19.52 19.42 10.01
C HIS A 176 -18.18 19.95 10.55
N PRO A 177 -18.14 20.46 11.81
CA PRO A 177 -16.89 20.88 12.42
C PRO A 177 -15.88 19.73 12.43
N ALA A 178 -14.64 20.03 12.07
CA ALA A 178 -13.55 19.06 12.15
C ALA A 178 -13.18 18.97 13.63
N GLU A 179 -13.44 17.83 14.29
CA GLU A 179 -13.00 17.65 15.67
C GLU A 179 -11.51 17.98 15.78
N HIS A 180 -11.16 18.79 16.79
CA HIS A 180 -9.77 19.13 17.05
C HIS A 180 -9.02 17.82 17.30
N TYR A 181 -8.05 17.54 16.45
CA TYR A 181 -7.28 16.30 16.48
C TYR A 181 -6.28 16.34 17.65
N GLU A 182 -6.77 16.23 18.87
CA GLU A 182 -5.94 16.00 20.06
C GLU A 182 -5.56 14.53 20.10
N GLY A 183 -4.31 14.27 19.77
CA GLY A 183 -3.75 12.93 19.74
C GLY A 183 -3.88 12.30 18.37
N LEU A 184 -2.73 12.02 17.78
CA LEU A 184 -2.55 11.02 16.73
C LEU A 184 -3.27 9.75 17.16
N ARG A 185 -4.54 9.56 16.77
CA ARG A 185 -5.08 8.21 16.65
C ARG A 185 -4.33 7.68 15.44
N PRO A 186 -3.30 6.83 15.64
CA PRO A 186 -2.66 6.22 14.50
C PRO A 186 -3.78 5.55 13.72
N ARG A 187 -3.74 5.60 12.38
CA ARG A 187 -4.68 4.86 11.53
C ARG A 187 -4.55 3.36 11.83
N GLN A 188 -5.16 2.90 12.92
CA GLN A 188 -5.12 1.54 13.40
C GLN A 188 -5.77 0.66 12.34
N GLU A 189 -6.78 1.19 11.65
CA GLU A 189 -7.41 0.64 10.46
C GLU A 189 -6.39 0.39 9.35
N ASN A 190 -5.54 1.37 9.00
CA ASN A 190 -4.55 1.21 7.94
C ASN A 190 -3.44 0.23 8.34
N LYS A 191 -3.00 0.27 9.61
CA LYS A 191 -2.01 -0.69 10.13
C LYS A 191 -2.55 -2.11 10.11
N GLU A 192 -3.81 -2.28 10.50
CA GLU A 192 -4.49 -3.57 10.52
C GLU A 192 -4.76 -4.07 9.09
N ASP A 193 -5.20 -3.19 8.17
CA ASP A 193 -5.36 -3.54 6.77
C ASP A 193 -4.02 -3.99 6.14
N ALA A 194 -2.93 -3.26 6.43
CA ALA A 194 -1.60 -3.64 6.00
C ALA A 194 -1.15 -5.00 6.59
N ARG A 195 -1.49 -5.28 7.85
CA ARG A 195 -1.22 -6.59 8.49
C ARG A 195 -1.96 -7.72 7.77
N ILE A 196 -3.25 -7.55 7.51
CA ILE A 196 -4.07 -8.52 6.77
C ILE A 196 -3.49 -8.77 5.37
N GLN A 197 -3.10 -7.71 4.65
CA GLN A 197 -2.47 -7.84 3.34
C GLN A 197 -1.14 -8.59 3.39
N HIS A 198 -0.32 -8.29 4.40
CA HIS A 198 0.94 -8.99 4.60
C HIS A 198 0.72 -10.48 4.88
N GLU A 199 -0.26 -10.84 5.71
CA GLU A 199 -0.63 -12.23 5.99
C GLU A 199 -1.16 -12.96 4.74
N LEU A 200 -2.00 -12.30 3.95
CA LEU A 200 -2.45 -12.81 2.64
C LEU A 200 -1.26 -13.15 1.73
N TRP A 201 -0.29 -12.24 1.64
CA TRP A 201 0.89 -12.43 0.81
C TRP A 201 1.83 -13.50 1.37
N ALA A 202 2.03 -13.53 2.69
CA ALA A 202 2.82 -14.56 3.36
C ALA A 202 2.19 -15.96 3.18
N SER A 203 0.86 -16.06 3.20
CA SER A 203 0.14 -17.32 2.98
C SER A 203 0.31 -17.80 1.54
N ARG A 204 0.32 -16.89 0.55
CA ARG A 204 0.66 -17.23 -0.85
C ARG A 204 2.07 -17.76 -1.00
N LYS A 205 3.03 -17.25 -0.22
CA LYS A 205 4.42 -17.77 -0.22
C LYS A 205 4.55 -19.17 0.38
N LYS A 206 3.63 -19.56 1.27
CA LYS A 206 3.58 -20.91 1.86
C LYS A 206 2.85 -21.92 0.97
N ALA A 207 2.36 -21.52 -0.21
CA ALA A 207 1.85 -22.46 -1.19
C ALA A 207 2.94 -23.48 -1.55
N VAL A 208 2.57 -24.77 -1.56
CA VAL A 208 3.47 -25.86 -1.95
C VAL A 208 4.11 -25.49 -3.29
N PRO A 209 5.46 -25.50 -3.40
CA PRO A 209 6.13 -25.20 -4.64
C PRO A 209 5.56 -26.07 -5.76
N VAL A 210 5.28 -25.48 -6.92
CA VAL A 210 4.77 -26.23 -8.08
C VAL A 210 5.74 -27.32 -8.52
N CYS A 211 7.03 -27.17 -8.20
CA CYS A 211 8.09 -28.15 -8.37
C CYS A 211 8.96 -28.12 -7.10
N ASP A 212 9.15 -29.27 -6.48
CA ASP A 212 9.90 -29.45 -5.22
C ASP A 212 11.38 -29.79 -5.43
N TYR A 213 11.85 -29.75 -6.69
CA TYR A 213 13.25 -29.97 -7.05
C TYR A 213 14.17 -29.03 -6.25
N ASN A 214 15.13 -29.60 -5.51
CA ASN A 214 16.13 -28.83 -4.79
C ASN A 214 17.16 -28.24 -5.75
N TRP A 215 16.79 -27.14 -6.39
CA TRP A 215 17.58 -26.49 -7.44
C TRP A 215 18.75 -25.64 -6.92
N LYS A 216 18.92 -25.50 -5.60
CA LYS A 216 19.94 -24.63 -5.00
C LYS A 216 21.37 -25.05 -5.34
N ASP A 217 21.57 -26.34 -5.58
CA ASP A 217 22.87 -26.92 -5.93
C ASP A 217 23.09 -27.00 -7.46
N SER A 218 22.13 -26.52 -8.27
CA SER A 218 22.28 -26.48 -9.72
C SER A 218 23.32 -25.44 -10.12
N HIS A 219 24.18 -25.79 -11.10
CA HIS A 219 25.11 -24.84 -11.73
C HIS A 219 24.36 -23.60 -12.31
N TRP A 220 23.07 -23.72 -12.60
CA TRP A 220 22.26 -22.65 -13.16
C TRP A 220 21.51 -21.81 -12.11
N ALA A 221 21.67 -22.11 -10.81
CA ALA A 221 20.90 -21.51 -9.71
C ALA A 221 21.01 -19.98 -9.61
N ASP A 222 22.16 -19.40 -9.94
CA ASP A 222 22.40 -17.95 -9.88
C ASP A 222 21.73 -17.16 -11.00
N ARG A 223 21.16 -17.84 -12.01
CA ARG A 223 20.48 -17.18 -13.12
C ARG A 223 19.11 -16.66 -12.70
N THR A 224 18.75 -15.51 -13.25
CA THR A 224 17.40 -14.95 -13.12
C THR A 224 16.39 -15.80 -13.91
N GLU A 225 15.12 -15.76 -13.55
CA GLU A 225 14.07 -16.51 -14.26
C GLU A 225 14.00 -16.16 -15.75
N ARG A 226 14.21 -14.87 -16.09
CA ARG A 226 14.25 -14.41 -17.49
C ARG A 226 15.40 -15.06 -18.27
N GLN A 227 16.59 -15.12 -17.68
CA GLN A 227 17.75 -15.77 -18.31
C GLN A 227 17.53 -17.27 -18.48
N LEU A 228 16.95 -17.93 -17.47
CA LEU A 228 16.62 -19.35 -17.56
C LEU A 228 15.61 -19.63 -18.66
N HIS A 229 14.57 -18.81 -18.78
CA HIS A 229 13.59 -18.94 -19.85
C HIS A 229 14.22 -18.82 -21.24
N GLU A 230 15.15 -17.87 -21.43
CA GLU A 230 15.88 -17.71 -22.69
C GLU A 230 16.77 -18.93 -23.01
N ILE A 231 17.50 -19.45 -22.01
CA ILE A 231 18.35 -20.64 -22.15
C ILE A 231 17.50 -21.87 -22.48
N CYS A 232 16.43 -22.11 -21.71
CA CYS A 232 15.52 -23.23 -21.92
C CYS A 232 14.88 -23.18 -23.31
N SER A 233 14.39 -22.01 -23.72
CA SER A 233 13.81 -21.81 -25.06
C SER A 233 14.82 -22.11 -26.17
N ARG A 234 16.06 -21.61 -26.06
CA ARG A 234 17.12 -21.88 -27.05
C ARG A 234 17.53 -23.35 -27.12
N ARG A 235 17.46 -24.06 -25.99
CA ARG A 235 17.76 -25.49 -25.91
C ARG A 235 16.56 -26.38 -26.26
N GLY A 236 15.42 -25.79 -26.62
CA GLY A 236 14.24 -26.52 -27.08
C GLY A 236 13.40 -27.13 -25.95
N MET A 237 13.42 -26.55 -24.74
CA MET A 237 12.47 -26.95 -23.68
C MET A 237 11.04 -26.66 -24.15
N PRO A 238 10.17 -27.68 -24.26
CA PRO A 238 8.77 -27.47 -24.57
C PRO A 238 8.03 -26.92 -23.34
N GLY A 239 7.21 -25.89 -23.55
CA GLY A 239 6.48 -25.19 -22.49
C GLY A 239 7.36 -24.31 -21.59
N TYR A 240 6.84 -23.97 -20.41
CA TYR A 240 7.54 -23.22 -19.37
C TYR A 240 6.95 -23.49 -17.98
N GLY A 241 7.79 -23.36 -16.96
CA GLY A 241 7.46 -23.65 -15.56
C GLY A 241 8.14 -22.69 -14.58
N PRO A 242 7.99 -22.92 -13.26
CA PRO A 242 8.72 -22.19 -12.24
C PRO A 242 10.23 -22.40 -12.40
N LYS A 243 11.04 -21.51 -11.80
CA LYS A 243 12.51 -21.61 -11.77
C LYS A 243 13.02 -23.03 -11.51
N ALA A 244 12.49 -23.69 -10.48
CA ALA A 244 12.86 -25.05 -10.10
C ALA A 244 12.68 -26.07 -11.25
N ALA A 245 11.59 -25.97 -12.00
CA ALA A 245 11.30 -26.91 -13.07
C ALA A 245 12.16 -26.67 -14.32
N MET A 246 12.46 -25.40 -14.62
CA MET A 246 13.43 -25.05 -15.68
C MET A 246 14.83 -25.58 -15.33
N LEU A 247 15.25 -25.46 -14.06
CA LEU A 247 16.52 -25.98 -13.58
C LEU A 247 16.56 -27.52 -13.59
N LYS A 248 15.50 -28.19 -13.12
CA LYS A 248 15.33 -29.65 -13.21
C LYS A 248 15.52 -30.14 -14.64
N TRP A 249 14.90 -29.46 -15.61
CA TRP A 249 15.04 -29.82 -17.02
C TRP A 249 16.46 -29.58 -17.55
N LEU A 250 17.09 -28.45 -17.21
CA LEU A 250 18.47 -28.17 -17.63
C LEU A 250 19.49 -29.16 -17.06
N ASP A 251 19.26 -29.66 -15.85
CA ASP A 251 20.15 -30.60 -15.17
C ASP A 251 19.91 -32.05 -15.61
N THR A 252 18.64 -32.44 -15.82
CA THR A 252 18.27 -33.86 -16.04
C THR A 252 17.82 -34.19 -17.46
N GLY A 253 17.51 -33.18 -18.27
CA GLY A 253 16.89 -33.33 -19.60
C GLY A 253 15.44 -33.81 -19.57
N LYS A 254 14.87 -34.12 -18.39
CA LYS A 254 13.53 -34.68 -18.25
C LYS A 254 12.50 -33.60 -17.94
N ILE A 255 11.31 -33.76 -18.51
CA ILE A 255 10.17 -32.88 -18.27
C ILE A 255 9.19 -33.63 -17.39
N ASP A 256 8.79 -32.98 -16.31
CA ASP A 256 7.68 -33.43 -15.51
C ASP A 256 6.52 -32.46 -15.73
N TYR A 257 5.47 -32.92 -16.41
CA TYR A 257 4.31 -32.08 -16.69
C TYR A 257 3.61 -31.61 -15.39
N GLN A 258 3.77 -32.33 -14.28
CA GLN A 258 3.24 -31.89 -12.98
C GLN A 258 3.92 -30.62 -12.48
N ASP A 259 5.19 -30.43 -12.85
CA ASP A 259 6.03 -29.29 -12.44
C ASP A 259 5.79 -28.03 -13.32
N MET A 260 5.02 -28.13 -14.40
CA MET A 260 4.79 -27.03 -15.35
C MET A 260 3.66 -26.09 -14.92
N TYR A 261 3.67 -24.86 -15.44
CA TYR A 261 2.51 -23.96 -15.33
C TYR A 261 1.42 -24.34 -16.34
N MET A 262 0.17 -23.95 -16.04
CA MET A 262 -0.97 -24.14 -16.96
C MET A 262 -0.69 -23.64 -18.37
N GLY A 263 -0.17 -22.40 -18.49
CA GLY A 263 0.18 -21.83 -19.79
C GLY A 263 1.25 -22.63 -20.54
N GLY A 264 2.24 -23.15 -19.82
CA GLY A 264 3.25 -24.06 -20.36
C GLY A 264 2.63 -25.34 -20.92
N LEU A 265 1.76 -26.01 -20.16
CA LEU A 265 1.06 -27.23 -20.60
C LEU A 265 0.20 -26.97 -21.84
N THR A 266 -0.57 -25.89 -21.86
CA THR A 266 -1.41 -25.55 -23.03
C THR A 266 -0.59 -25.27 -24.28
N LYS A 267 0.60 -24.67 -24.12
CA LYS A 267 1.54 -24.45 -25.23
C LYS A 267 2.03 -25.78 -25.79
N ILE A 268 2.43 -26.73 -24.93
CA ILE A 268 2.89 -28.06 -25.36
C ILE A 268 1.76 -28.80 -26.10
N CYS A 269 0.54 -28.80 -25.55
CA CYS A 269 -0.61 -29.42 -26.24
C CYS A 269 -0.82 -28.81 -27.63
N ARG A 270 -0.73 -27.48 -27.76
CA ARG A 270 -0.89 -26.78 -29.05
C ARG A 270 0.22 -27.15 -30.04
N GLU A 271 1.48 -27.17 -29.60
CA GLU A 271 2.64 -27.49 -30.44
C GLU A 271 2.61 -28.94 -30.93
N ARG A 272 2.03 -29.86 -30.15
CA ARG A 272 1.89 -31.28 -30.48
C ARG A 272 0.54 -31.66 -31.12
N GLY A 273 -0.35 -30.70 -31.36
CA GLY A 273 -1.68 -30.96 -31.94
C GLY A 273 -2.63 -31.76 -31.04
N ILE A 274 -2.40 -31.79 -29.72
CA ILE A 274 -3.23 -32.50 -28.74
C ILE A 274 -4.47 -31.68 -28.41
N ALA A 275 -5.66 -32.27 -28.57
CA ALA A 275 -6.93 -31.60 -28.32
C ALA A 275 -7.15 -31.27 -26.82
N TYR A 276 -7.33 -29.99 -26.51
CA TYR A 276 -7.67 -29.51 -25.16
C TYR A 276 -8.75 -28.43 -25.17
N LYS A 277 -9.48 -28.28 -24.06
CA LYS A 277 -10.44 -27.18 -23.85
C LYS A 277 -9.82 -26.14 -22.94
N GLU A 278 -10.16 -24.86 -23.12
CA GLU A 278 -9.69 -23.79 -22.22
C GLU A 278 -10.17 -23.95 -20.77
N SER A 279 -11.28 -24.67 -20.57
CA SER A 279 -11.81 -25.02 -19.25
C SER A 279 -11.13 -26.24 -18.60
N ASP A 280 -10.20 -26.92 -19.30
CA ASP A 280 -9.53 -28.11 -18.77
C ASP A 280 -8.65 -27.74 -17.57
N LYS A 281 -8.74 -28.53 -16.50
CA LYS A 281 -7.91 -28.37 -15.30
C LYS A 281 -6.49 -28.88 -15.56
N LYS A 282 -5.51 -28.40 -14.77
CA LYS A 282 -4.09 -28.80 -14.86
C LYS A 282 -3.89 -30.31 -14.97
N MET A 283 -4.56 -31.08 -14.11
CA MET A 283 -4.42 -32.54 -14.08
C MET A 283 -4.89 -33.23 -15.36
N GLU A 284 -5.92 -32.69 -16.03
CA GLU A 284 -6.39 -33.22 -17.31
C GLU A 284 -5.37 -32.96 -18.42
N LEU A 285 -4.77 -31.76 -18.45
CA LEU A 285 -3.71 -31.45 -19.41
C LEU A 285 -2.48 -32.34 -19.20
N VAL A 286 -2.07 -32.53 -17.94
CA VAL A 286 -0.97 -33.45 -17.57
C VAL A 286 -1.27 -34.87 -18.03
N ARG A 287 -2.49 -35.38 -17.77
CA ARG A 287 -2.89 -36.74 -18.18
C ARG A 287 -2.81 -36.92 -19.69
N LYS A 288 -3.41 -36.00 -20.46
CA LYS A 288 -3.38 -36.03 -21.94
C LYS A 288 -1.97 -36.02 -22.51
N LEU A 289 -1.07 -35.23 -21.92
CA LEU A 289 0.33 -35.16 -22.35
C LEU A 289 1.09 -36.46 -22.06
N LYS A 290 0.85 -37.08 -20.91
CA LYS A 290 1.44 -38.39 -20.58
C LYS A 290 0.91 -39.50 -21.50
N GLU A 291 -0.39 -39.53 -21.75
CA GLU A 291 -1.01 -40.50 -22.68
C GLU A 291 -0.48 -40.35 -24.12
N ALA A 292 -0.22 -39.12 -24.56
CA ALA A 292 0.41 -38.87 -25.86
C ALA A 292 1.86 -39.36 -25.90
N ASP A 293 2.65 -39.13 -24.85
CA ASP A 293 4.03 -39.61 -24.75
C ASP A 293 4.12 -41.15 -24.67
N GLU A 294 3.12 -41.82 -24.11
CA GLU A 294 3.04 -43.30 -24.05
C GLU A 294 2.62 -43.94 -25.39
N ALA A 295 2.03 -43.15 -26.30
CA ALA A 295 1.55 -43.61 -27.60
C ALA A 295 2.58 -43.42 -28.74
N GLU A 296 3.68 -42.71 -28.49
CA GLU A 296 4.84 -42.53 -29.38
C GLU A 296 5.93 -43.61 -29.17
#